data_AF-A9B791-F1
#
_entry.id   AF-A9B791-F1
#
_cell.length_a   1.000
_cell.length_b   1.000
_cell.length_c   1.000
_cell.angle_alpha   90.00
_cell.angle_beta   90.00
_cell.angle_gamma   90.00
#
_symmetry.space_group_name_H-M   'P 1'
#
loop_
_entity.id
_entity.type
_entity.pdbx_description
1 polymer ?
#
loop_
_entity_poly.entity_id
_entity_poly.type
_entity_poly.pdbx_seq_one_letter_code
_entity_poly.pdbx_strand_id
1 'polypeptide(L)'
;MNWLASLNLRERRSLGLSELGARTSSRYQRWRKQAPFEQTLWWQARLALDGLDDLQFQALLDPAVVVAAPPWAETLTAWREWQARPHPRWLNQPNLGYPLWPIVDYCLAHIEQALQQAQVKHAWPSLQAAIGKALVQRLAQLTAQTMVLELNVARLRGQLHGATSQDRFEYFIKRYSQIGDLLDLLADYPVLLRSLVHECQTTINFISQIAQHLAHDWQQLQQHFGLELAEWTGLESLGDRHAGKSVCRLDFASGQHLAYKPRSLSTEVAFNQVLAWHNQQPQTIQLRGLKVLDCGNYGWTEWLQALPCADAAAVRRFFQRHGALLALLLVLQACDVHYENVIAVGEYPVLIDLEGLCHPLLLSNTNELIEAEQVGLLPRLHFATEQHPGVDMSGIAGNAEQTLPLPQPVWDETNTDQMALRYAPTAVPAAHNLPTCSKLLIDPLDYAAEVEQGFRTTYLCLLSAKAELLSKILAVCADTTIRVIARPSNSYAILLRHASHPNRLRDAVDRDCLFDHLWLSIPERPHLKPFLQTEQTALWQGDIPWFGTTPRSQTIWDANGQTLPFELAQSSWQRVELAVERLSLDDCASQIAQIRHAFGTNASPKSPQQP
;
A
#
# COMPACT_ATOMS: atom_id res chain seq x y z
N MET A 1 -21.93 -24.70 -9.22
CA MET A 1 -20.70 -23.89 -9.37
C MET A 1 -19.55 -24.83 -9.74
N ASN A 2 -18.64 -24.39 -10.62
CA ASN A 2 -17.43 -25.15 -10.94
C ASN A 2 -16.34 -24.87 -9.89
N TRP A 3 -16.22 -25.73 -8.88
CA TRP A 3 -15.28 -25.53 -7.78
C TRP A 3 -13.81 -25.67 -8.21
N LEU A 4 -13.52 -26.50 -9.21
CA LEU A 4 -12.17 -26.68 -9.74
C LEU A 4 -11.59 -25.35 -10.25
N ALA A 5 -12.43 -24.55 -10.90
CA ALA A 5 -12.05 -23.24 -11.43
C ALA A 5 -11.74 -22.22 -10.32
N SER A 6 -12.10 -22.48 -9.06
CA SER A 6 -11.69 -21.64 -7.92
C SER A 6 -10.31 -21.98 -7.35
N LEU A 7 -9.74 -23.12 -7.74
CA LEU A 7 -8.49 -23.67 -7.19
C LEU A 7 -7.28 -23.25 -8.02
N ASN A 8 -6.31 -22.62 -7.37
CA ASN A 8 -5.03 -22.27 -7.98
C ASN A 8 -4.16 -23.51 -8.22
N LEU A 9 -3.04 -23.35 -8.91
CA LEU A 9 -2.14 -24.46 -9.26
C LEU A 9 -1.66 -25.27 -8.05
N ARG A 10 -1.29 -24.59 -6.95
CA ARG A 10 -0.79 -25.27 -5.74
C ARG A 10 -1.88 -26.07 -5.05
N GLU A 11 -3.10 -25.55 -5.01
CA GLU A 11 -4.26 -26.26 -4.47
C GLU A 11 -4.61 -27.47 -5.34
N ARG A 12 -4.64 -27.31 -6.67
CA ARG A 12 -4.84 -28.44 -7.59
C ARG A 12 -3.77 -29.51 -7.42
N ARG A 13 -2.51 -29.11 -7.22
CA ARG A 13 -1.40 -30.04 -6.93
C ARG A 13 -1.61 -30.77 -5.60
N SER A 14 -2.01 -30.06 -4.53
CA SER A 14 -2.26 -30.69 -3.22
C SER A 14 -3.39 -31.72 -3.23
N LEU A 15 -4.31 -31.61 -4.19
CA LEU A 15 -5.36 -32.60 -4.45
C LEU A 15 -4.91 -33.79 -5.30
N GLY A 16 -3.62 -33.87 -5.65
CA GLY A 16 -3.06 -34.95 -6.47
C GLY A 16 -3.44 -34.88 -7.96
N LEU A 17 -3.95 -33.74 -8.44
CA LEU A 17 -4.43 -33.62 -9.82
C LEU A 17 -3.30 -33.65 -10.86
N SER A 18 -2.04 -33.48 -10.44
CA SER A 18 -0.86 -33.59 -11.30
C SER A 18 -0.65 -35.00 -11.86
N GLU A 19 -1.21 -36.02 -11.19
CA GLU A 19 -1.01 -37.43 -11.52
C GLU A 19 -2.07 -37.97 -12.51
N LEU A 20 -3.03 -37.15 -12.92
CA LEU A 20 -4.16 -37.56 -13.77
C LEU A 20 -3.83 -37.65 -15.27
N GLY A 21 -2.57 -37.44 -15.64
CA GLY A 21 -2.08 -37.47 -17.03
C GLY A 21 -2.30 -36.15 -17.78
N ALA A 22 -1.27 -35.74 -18.53
CA ALA A 22 -1.28 -34.50 -19.30
C ALA A 22 -2.31 -34.52 -20.43
N ARG A 23 -2.91 -33.37 -20.71
CA ARG A 23 -3.79 -33.13 -21.86
C ARG A 23 -3.29 -31.93 -22.64
N THR A 24 -3.51 -31.93 -23.95
CA THR A 24 -3.20 -30.78 -24.79
C THR A 24 -3.98 -29.56 -24.31
N SER A 25 -3.28 -28.54 -23.81
CA SER A 25 -3.88 -27.33 -23.29
C SER A 25 -3.39 -26.11 -24.07
N SER A 26 -4.32 -25.29 -24.56
CA SER A 26 -3.98 -23.99 -25.15
C SER A 26 -3.41 -23.03 -24.09
N ARG A 27 -3.77 -23.21 -22.82
CA ARG A 27 -3.21 -22.45 -21.69
C ARG A 27 -1.72 -22.71 -21.53
N TYR A 28 -1.27 -23.96 -21.67
CA TYR A 28 0.15 -24.31 -21.62
C TYR A 28 0.94 -23.51 -22.64
N GLN A 29 0.49 -23.51 -23.91
CA GLN A 29 1.18 -22.81 -24.99
C GLN A 29 1.21 -21.30 -24.79
N ARG A 30 0.11 -20.71 -24.32
CA ARG A 30 0.06 -19.27 -24.00
C ARG A 30 1.02 -18.91 -22.87
N TRP A 31 1.04 -19.71 -21.80
CA TRP A 31 1.92 -19.49 -20.65
C TRP A 31 3.39 -19.67 -21.02
N ARG A 32 3.71 -20.70 -21.81
CA ARG A 32 5.09 -20.97 -22.27
C ARG A 32 5.65 -19.87 -23.18
N LYS A 33 4.79 -19.11 -23.86
CA LYS A 33 5.13 -17.93 -24.67
C LYS A 33 5.22 -16.63 -23.87
N GLN A 34 4.82 -16.62 -22.60
CA GLN A 34 4.97 -15.43 -21.77
C GLN A 34 6.45 -15.24 -21.44
N ALA A 35 6.97 -14.02 -21.58
CA ALA A 35 8.32 -13.73 -21.10
C ALA A 35 8.40 -13.90 -19.57
N PRO A 36 9.51 -14.43 -19.02
CA PRO A 36 10.72 -14.89 -19.70
C PRO A 36 10.70 -16.37 -20.09
N PHE A 37 9.54 -17.03 -19.99
CA PHE A 37 9.42 -18.49 -20.13
C PHE A 37 9.65 -19.01 -21.53
N GLU A 38 9.73 -18.16 -22.54
CA GLU A 38 10.20 -18.53 -23.88
C GLU A 38 11.56 -19.25 -23.80
N GLN A 39 12.41 -18.85 -22.85
CA GLN A 39 13.68 -19.50 -22.55
C GLN A 39 13.46 -20.71 -21.61
N THR A 40 13.95 -21.89 -22.03
CA THR A 40 13.77 -23.15 -21.29
C THR A 40 14.28 -23.10 -19.85
N LEU A 41 15.38 -22.38 -19.60
CA LEU A 41 15.94 -22.21 -18.25
C LEU A 41 14.90 -21.64 -17.27
N TRP A 42 14.24 -20.53 -17.65
CA TRP A 42 13.28 -19.85 -16.78
C TRP A 42 11.96 -20.62 -16.68
N TRP A 43 11.56 -21.31 -17.74
CA TRP A 43 10.42 -22.21 -17.69
C TRP A 43 10.63 -23.34 -16.68
N GLN A 44 11.75 -24.04 -16.74
CA GLN A 44 12.08 -25.10 -15.78
C GLN A 44 12.20 -24.56 -14.35
N ALA A 45 12.80 -23.37 -14.18
CA ALA A 45 12.86 -22.71 -12.89
C ALA A 45 11.47 -22.40 -12.31
N ARG A 46 10.50 -22.01 -13.15
CA ARG A 46 9.12 -21.77 -12.76
C ARG A 46 8.40 -23.04 -12.37
N LEU A 47 8.56 -24.11 -13.12
CA LEU A 47 7.96 -25.41 -12.78
C LEU A 47 8.53 -25.93 -11.46
N ALA A 48 9.84 -25.81 -11.26
CA ALA A 48 10.52 -26.19 -10.04
C ALA A 48 10.07 -25.38 -8.80
N LEU A 49 9.66 -24.12 -8.97
CA LEU A 49 9.12 -23.31 -7.86
C LEU A 49 7.91 -23.98 -7.18
N ASP A 50 7.07 -24.65 -7.97
CA ASP A 50 5.92 -25.39 -7.45
C ASP A 50 6.19 -26.91 -7.38
N GLY A 51 7.43 -27.36 -7.57
CA GLY A 51 7.81 -28.77 -7.57
C GLY A 51 7.10 -29.61 -8.63
N LEU A 52 6.99 -29.07 -9.85
CA LEU A 52 6.32 -29.68 -10.99
C LEU A 52 7.33 -29.96 -12.13
N ASP A 53 7.02 -30.96 -12.95
CA ASP A 53 7.54 -31.09 -14.32
C ASP A 53 6.51 -30.61 -15.37
N ASP A 54 6.87 -30.67 -16.65
CA ASP A 54 6.01 -30.23 -17.74
C ASP A 54 4.70 -31.04 -17.86
N LEU A 55 4.75 -32.35 -17.62
CA LEU A 55 3.58 -33.23 -17.74
C LEU A 55 2.62 -33.00 -16.57
N GLN A 56 3.16 -32.93 -15.36
CA GLN A 56 2.42 -32.61 -14.15
C GLN A 56 1.78 -31.23 -14.25
N PHE A 57 2.51 -30.24 -14.73
CA PHE A 57 1.96 -28.90 -14.94
C PHE A 57 0.81 -28.90 -15.95
N GLN A 58 0.96 -29.57 -17.11
CA GLN A 58 -0.14 -29.69 -18.09
C GLN A 58 -1.38 -30.40 -17.52
N ALA A 59 -1.19 -31.42 -16.68
CA ALA A 59 -2.29 -32.13 -16.02
C ALA A 59 -3.11 -31.20 -15.09
N LEU A 60 -2.48 -30.18 -14.48
CA LEU A 60 -3.15 -29.23 -13.58
C LEU A 60 -3.97 -28.16 -14.30
N LEU A 61 -3.71 -27.87 -15.58
CA LEU A 61 -4.34 -26.75 -16.28
C LEU A 61 -5.83 -27.02 -16.56
N ASP A 62 -6.14 -28.20 -17.10
CA ASP A 62 -7.48 -28.56 -17.54
C ASP A 62 -7.87 -30.00 -17.14
N PRO A 63 -7.81 -30.36 -15.83
CA PRO A 63 -8.16 -31.71 -15.40
C PRO A 63 -9.68 -31.92 -15.50
N ALA A 64 -10.11 -33.02 -16.11
CA ALA A 64 -11.53 -33.35 -16.23
C ALA A 64 -12.03 -34.12 -14.99
N VAL A 65 -12.07 -33.43 -13.86
CA VAL A 65 -12.54 -33.96 -12.58
C VAL A 65 -13.53 -33.02 -11.91
N VAL A 66 -14.41 -33.59 -11.09
CA VAL A 66 -15.25 -32.84 -10.17
C VAL A 66 -14.57 -32.82 -8.81
N VAL A 67 -14.44 -31.65 -8.21
CA VAL A 67 -13.87 -31.47 -6.88
C VAL A 67 -14.96 -31.07 -5.89
N ALA A 68 -14.75 -31.41 -4.62
CA ALA A 68 -15.65 -31.02 -3.53
C ALA A 68 -15.67 -29.49 -3.35
N ALA A 69 -16.74 -29.00 -2.70
CA ALA A 69 -16.83 -27.60 -2.35
C ALA A 69 -15.71 -27.21 -1.37
N PRO A 70 -15.01 -26.09 -1.59
CA PRO A 70 -13.99 -25.61 -0.66
C PRO A 70 -14.63 -25.06 0.62
N PRO A 71 -13.88 -24.95 1.75
CA PRO A 71 -14.44 -24.49 3.03
C PRO A 71 -15.12 -23.13 2.96
N TRP A 72 -14.60 -22.21 2.15
CA TRP A 72 -15.17 -20.86 1.99
C TRP A 72 -16.56 -20.87 1.32
N ALA A 73 -16.98 -21.98 0.69
CA ALA A 73 -18.31 -22.12 0.09
C ALA A 73 -19.43 -22.03 1.14
N GLU A 74 -19.16 -22.37 2.40
CA GLU A 74 -20.12 -22.22 3.51
C GLU A 74 -20.55 -20.76 3.68
N THR A 75 -19.64 -19.80 3.43
CA THR A 75 -19.96 -18.37 3.49
C THR A 75 -20.99 -17.97 2.41
N LEU A 76 -20.97 -18.62 1.25
CA LEU A 76 -21.98 -18.35 0.21
C LEU A 76 -23.37 -18.84 0.64
N THR A 77 -23.45 -19.97 1.34
CA THR A 77 -24.70 -20.46 1.93
C THR A 77 -25.21 -19.48 2.98
N ALA A 78 -24.33 -19.05 3.88
CA ALA A 78 -24.66 -18.05 4.90
C ALA A 78 -25.18 -16.74 4.28
N TRP A 79 -24.58 -16.27 3.18
CA TRP A 79 -25.08 -15.10 2.45
C TRP A 79 -26.45 -15.32 1.81
N ARG A 80 -26.73 -16.50 1.24
CA ARG A 80 -28.06 -16.80 0.66
C ARG A 80 -29.15 -16.82 1.71
N GLU A 81 -28.84 -17.27 2.91
CA GLU A 81 -29.76 -17.34 4.04
C GLU A 81 -29.86 -16.01 4.81
N TRP A 82 -28.96 -15.07 4.55
CA TRP A 82 -28.91 -13.79 5.24
C TRP A 82 -30.08 -12.88 4.86
N GLN A 83 -30.84 -12.44 5.86
CA GLN A 83 -31.90 -11.45 5.70
C GLN A 83 -31.33 -10.06 5.98
N ALA A 84 -30.89 -9.39 4.92
CA ALA A 84 -30.29 -8.07 5.03
C ALA A 84 -31.29 -7.02 5.55
N ARG A 85 -30.77 -6.09 6.38
CA ARG A 85 -31.49 -4.86 6.74
C ARG A 85 -31.78 -4.02 5.49
N PRO A 86 -32.73 -3.08 5.51
CA PRO A 86 -32.94 -2.15 4.40
C PRO A 86 -31.66 -1.35 4.07
N HIS A 87 -31.51 -0.96 2.80
CA HIS A 87 -30.39 -0.11 2.38
C HIS A 87 -30.29 1.15 3.23
N PRO A 88 -29.09 1.51 3.71
CA PRO A 88 -28.90 2.69 4.53
C PRO A 88 -29.04 3.96 3.68
N ARG A 89 -29.31 5.09 4.33
CA ARG A 89 -29.49 6.39 3.63
C ARG A 89 -28.29 6.79 2.76
N TRP A 90 -27.08 6.40 3.14
CA TRP A 90 -25.86 6.70 2.37
C TRP A 90 -25.65 5.79 1.16
N LEU A 91 -26.45 4.72 1.01
CA LEU A 91 -26.48 3.82 -0.14
C LEU A 91 -27.90 3.72 -0.71
N ASN A 92 -28.54 4.88 -0.89
CA ASN A 92 -29.93 4.94 -1.38
C ASN A 92 -30.04 5.13 -2.90
N GLN A 93 -28.94 5.45 -3.59
CA GLN A 93 -28.91 5.62 -5.04
C GLN A 93 -28.37 4.36 -5.72
N PRO A 94 -28.98 3.90 -6.83
CA PRO A 94 -28.46 2.82 -7.65
C PRO A 94 -27.04 3.13 -8.15
N ASN A 95 -26.09 2.28 -7.80
CA ASN A 95 -24.71 2.30 -8.27
C ASN A 95 -24.15 0.87 -8.20
N LEU A 96 -22.90 0.66 -8.64
CA LEU A 96 -22.28 -0.68 -8.65
C LEU A 96 -22.14 -1.32 -7.26
N GLY A 97 -22.14 -0.53 -6.18
CA GLY A 97 -22.10 -1.02 -4.81
C GLY A 97 -23.47 -1.40 -4.24
N TYR A 98 -24.56 -0.91 -4.83
CA TYR A 98 -25.93 -1.13 -4.34
C TYR A 98 -26.34 -2.62 -4.25
N PRO A 99 -26.01 -3.49 -5.24
CA PRO A 99 -26.29 -4.93 -5.18
C PRO A 99 -25.55 -5.66 -4.06
N LEU A 100 -24.43 -5.11 -3.60
CA LEU A 100 -23.52 -5.75 -2.63
C LEU A 100 -23.98 -5.57 -1.19
N TRP A 101 -25.04 -4.79 -0.96
CA TRP A 101 -25.52 -4.46 0.38
C TRP A 101 -25.79 -5.69 1.27
N PRO A 102 -26.43 -6.79 0.81
CA PRO A 102 -26.63 -7.95 1.68
C PRO A 102 -25.33 -8.56 2.24
N ILE A 103 -24.27 -8.56 1.43
CA ILE A 103 -22.93 -9.03 1.85
C ILE A 103 -22.31 -8.05 2.85
N VAL A 104 -22.41 -6.75 2.58
CA VAL A 104 -21.90 -5.69 3.47
C VAL A 104 -22.62 -5.70 4.81
N ASP A 105 -23.94 -5.84 4.79
CA ASP A 105 -24.78 -5.90 5.97
C ASP A 105 -24.44 -7.11 6.85
N TYR A 106 -24.20 -8.28 6.23
CA TYR A 106 -23.69 -9.47 6.89
C TYR A 106 -22.37 -9.17 7.62
N CYS A 107 -21.40 -8.52 6.97
CA CYS A 107 -20.14 -8.13 7.60
C CYS A 107 -20.34 -7.16 8.76
N LEU A 108 -21.19 -6.15 8.57
CA LEU A 108 -21.48 -5.15 9.60
C LEU A 108 -22.10 -5.78 10.85
N ALA A 109 -22.98 -6.78 10.70
CA ALA A 109 -23.55 -7.49 11.85
C ALA A 109 -22.48 -8.26 12.65
N HIS A 110 -21.53 -8.91 11.96
CA HIS A 110 -20.42 -9.61 12.63
C HIS A 110 -19.46 -8.63 13.31
N ILE A 111 -19.18 -7.49 12.68
CA ILE A 111 -18.38 -6.43 13.26
C ILE A 111 -19.08 -5.86 14.49
N GLU A 112 -20.38 -5.55 14.41
CA GLU A 112 -21.18 -5.05 15.54
C GLU A 112 -21.07 -5.98 16.76
N GLN A 113 -21.18 -7.29 16.54
CA GLN A 113 -21.00 -8.29 17.58
C GLN A 113 -19.59 -8.27 18.18
N ALA A 114 -18.55 -8.15 17.34
CA ALA A 114 -17.17 -8.06 17.80
C ALA A 114 -16.89 -6.78 18.61
N LEU A 115 -17.45 -5.64 18.20
CA LEU A 115 -17.35 -4.38 18.96
C LEU A 115 -17.99 -4.51 20.34
N GLN A 116 -19.16 -5.15 20.43
CA GLN A 116 -19.85 -5.42 21.70
C GLN A 116 -19.02 -6.33 22.61
N GLN A 117 -18.43 -7.40 22.06
CA GLN A 117 -17.57 -8.32 22.80
C GLN A 117 -16.30 -7.65 23.31
N ALA A 118 -15.70 -6.77 22.53
CA ALA A 118 -14.52 -5.99 22.94
C ALA A 118 -14.86 -4.91 24.00
N GLN A 119 -16.15 -4.63 24.24
CA GLN A 119 -16.61 -3.58 25.15
C GLN A 119 -16.02 -2.18 24.82
N VAL A 120 -15.73 -1.93 23.54
CA VAL A 120 -15.18 -0.65 23.10
C VAL A 120 -16.26 0.44 23.11
N LYS A 121 -15.94 1.65 23.56
CA LYS A 121 -16.86 2.79 23.51
C LYS A 121 -16.99 3.29 22.08
N HIS A 122 -18.17 3.13 21.47
CA HIS A 122 -18.39 3.47 20.07
C HIS A 122 -19.83 3.95 19.80
N ALA A 123 -19.97 4.79 18.78
CA ALA A 123 -21.26 5.26 18.29
C ALA A 123 -21.62 4.49 17.01
N TRP A 124 -22.35 3.38 17.18
CA TRP A 124 -22.61 2.42 16.09
C TRP A 124 -23.19 3.06 14.81
N PRO A 125 -24.19 3.97 14.84
CA PRO A 125 -24.73 4.52 13.59
C PRO A 125 -23.69 5.23 12.71
N SER A 126 -22.78 6.00 13.30
CA SER A 126 -21.71 6.69 12.57
C SER A 126 -20.65 5.72 12.09
N LEU A 127 -20.23 4.80 12.98
CA LEU A 127 -19.18 3.84 12.67
C LEU A 127 -19.62 2.82 11.62
N GLN A 128 -20.86 2.34 11.71
CA GLN A 128 -21.52 1.50 10.70
C GLN A 128 -21.51 2.17 9.33
N ALA A 129 -21.78 3.47 9.26
CA ALA A 129 -21.78 4.19 8.00
C ALA A 129 -20.36 4.34 7.42
N ALA A 130 -19.36 4.61 8.26
CA ALA A 130 -17.97 4.72 7.83
C ALA A 130 -17.45 3.36 7.28
N ILE A 131 -17.60 2.29 8.07
CA ILE A 131 -17.18 0.93 7.70
C ILE A 131 -17.97 0.45 6.47
N GLY A 132 -19.29 0.65 6.47
CA GLY A 132 -20.16 0.21 5.38
C GLY A 132 -19.79 0.86 4.05
N LYS A 133 -19.50 2.18 4.04
CA LYS A 133 -19.05 2.88 2.83
C LYS A 133 -17.72 2.34 2.32
N ALA A 134 -16.74 2.17 3.20
CA ALA A 134 -15.42 1.65 2.85
C ALA A 134 -15.53 0.23 2.26
N LEU A 135 -16.30 -0.65 2.91
CA LEU A 135 -16.49 -2.03 2.44
C LEU A 135 -17.26 -2.08 1.11
N VAL A 136 -18.33 -1.30 0.95
CA VAL A 136 -19.04 -1.19 -0.34
C VAL A 136 -18.09 -0.76 -1.45
N GLN A 137 -17.30 0.28 -1.21
CA GLN A 137 -16.33 0.77 -2.20
C GLN A 137 -15.32 -0.32 -2.58
N ARG A 138 -14.79 -1.05 -1.59
CA ARG A 138 -13.83 -2.13 -1.80
C ARG A 138 -14.43 -3.30 -2.58
N LEU A 139 -15.60 -3.79 -2.19
CA LEU A 139 -16.27 -4.87 -2.90
C LEU A 139 -16.72 -4.44 -4.32
N ALA A 140 -17.12 -3.18 -4.48
CA ALA A 140 -17.42 -2.61 -5.80
C ALA A 140 -16.17 -2.57 -6.69
N GLN A 141 -15.00 -2.19 -6.17
CA GLN A 141 -13.74 -2.23 -6.94
C GLN A 141 -13.40 -3.64 -7.46
N LEU A 142 -13.66 -4.67 -6.67
CA LEU A 142 -13.42 -6.07 -7.07
C LEU A 142 -14.42 -6.55 -8.14
N THR A 143 -15.66 -6.08 -8.09
CA THR A 143 -16.76 -6.58 -8.93
C THR A 143 -17.03 -5.72 -10.17
N ALA A 144 -16.58 -4.47 -10.19
CA ALA A 144 -17.04 -3.47 -11.16
C ALA A 144 -16.83 -3.89 -12.62
N GLN A 145 -15.65 -4.42 -12.99
CA GLN A 145 -15.40 -4.86 -14.36
C GLN A 145 -16.33 -6.02 -14.77
N THR A 146 -16.62 -6.94 -13.86
CA THR A 146 -17.56 -8.04 -14.09
C THR A 146 -18.99 -7.52 -14.23
N MET A 147 -19.44 -6.66 -13.32
CA MET A 147 -20.79 -6.09 -13.38
C MET A 147 -21.00 -5.27 -14.65
N VAL A 148 -20.00 -4.50 -15.09
CA VAL A 148 -20.07 -3.73 -16.33
C VAL A 148 -20.03 -4.62 -17.59
N LEU A 149 -19.27 -5.73 -17.57
CA LEU A 149 -19.34 -6.72 -18.63
C LEU A 149 -20.75 -7.32 -18.75
N GLU A 150 -21.31 -7.77 -17.63
CA GLU A 150 -22.64 -8.39 -17.59
C GLU A 150 -23.76 -7.40 -17.95
N LEU A 151 -23.63 -6.14 -17.54
CA LEU A 151 -24.52 -5.04 -17.98
C LEU A 151 -24.49 -4.90 -19.50
N ASN A 152 -23.31 -4.89 -20.11
CA ASN A 152 -23.15 -4.80 -21.56
C ASN A 152 -23.73 -6.03 -22.28
N VAL A 153 -23.52 -7.24 -21.74
CA VAL A 153 -24.12 -8.47 -22.27
C VAL A 153 -25.65 -8.39 -22.21
N ALA A 154 -26.23 -7.96 -21.07
CA ALA A 154 -27.66 -7.80 -20.91
C ALA A 154 -28.24 -6.75 -21.88
N ARG A 155 -27.53 -5.63 -22.08
CA ARG A 155 -27.88 -4.59 -23.06
C ARG A 155 -27.93 -5.14 -24.48
N LEU A 156 -26.87 -5.82 -24.92
CA LEU A 156 -26.77 -6.39 -26.27
C LEU A 156 -27.82 -7.50 -26.53
N ARG A 157 -28.27 -8.19 -25.48
CA ARG A 157 -29.33 -9.19 -25.55
C ARG A 157 -30.75 -8.61 -25.42
N GLY A 158 -30.89 -7.28 -25.25
CA GLY A 158 -32.19 -6.64 -25.08
C GLY A 158 -32.92 -7.03 -23.78
N GLN A 159 -32.17 -7.39 -22.73
CA GLN A 159 -32.69 -7.87 -21.44
C GLN A 159 -32.89 -6.75 -20.40
N LEU A 160 -32.59 -5.50 -20.76
CA LEU A 160 -32.71 -4.35 -19.88
C LEU A 160 -34.02 -3.60 -20.15
N HIS A 161 -34.72 -3.21 -19.09
CA HIS A 161 -35.98 -2.48 -19.18
C HIS A 161 -35.83 -1.06 -18.65
N GLY A 162 -36.36 -0.07 -19.38
CA GLY A 162 -36.26 1.35 -19.03
C GLY A 162 -36.29 2.25 -20.26
N ALA A 163 -36.84 3.46 -20.13
CA ALA A 163 -36.94 4.41 -21.24
C ALA A 163 -35.59 5.07 -21.52
N THR A 164 -34.83 5.37 -20.46
CA THR A 164 -33.50 6.00 -20.53
C THR A 164 -32.37 5.00 -20.28
N SER A 165 -31.12 5.39 -20.55
CA SER A 165 -29.94 4.58 -20.22
C SER A 165 -29.76 4.41 -18.71
N GLN A 166 -30.16 5.41 -17.93
CA GLN A 166 -30.18 5.37 -16.46
C GLN A 166 -31.23 4.39 -15.95
N ASP A 167 -32.46 4.40 -16.51
CA ASP A 167 -33.52 3.48 -16.10
C ASP A 167 -33.09 2.02 -16.32
N ARG A 168 -32.42 1.74 -17.46
CA ARG A 168 -31.93 0.41 -17.80
C ARG A 168 -30.80 -0.06 -16.88
N PHE A 169 -29.92 0.85 -16.47
CA PHE A 169 -28.91 0.59 -15.45
C PHE A 169 -29.55 0.32 -14.09
N GLU A 170 -30.49 1.15 -13.67
CA GLU A 170 -31.20 0.98 -12.40
C GLU A 170 -31.95 -0.36 -12.35
N TYR A 171 -32.60 -0.75 -13.45
CA TYR A 171 -33.22 -2.07 -13.59
C TYR A 171 -32.22 -3.21 -13.35
N PHE A 172 -31.04 -3.14 -13.99
CA PHE A 172 -29.97 -4.12 -13.82
C PHE A 172 -29.50 -4.21 -12.36
N ILE A 173 -29.22 -3.07 -11.74
CA ILE A 173 -28.76 -2.99 -10.34
C ILE A 173 -29.81 -3.52 -9.36
N LYS A 174 -31.08 -3.16 -9.54
CA LYS A 174 -32.18 -3.63 -8.68
C LYS A 174 -32.41 -5.13 -8.79
N ARG A 175 -32.29 -5.70 -10.00
CA ARG A 175 -32.37 -7.16 -10.20
C ARG A 175 -31.36 -7.89 -9.33
N TYR A 176 -30.10 -7.48 -9.36
CA TYR A 176 -29.05 -8.13 -8.57
C TYR A 176 -28.96 -7.67 -7.12
N SER A 177 -29.91 -6.85 -6.64
CA SER A 177 -30.02 -6.53 -5.21
C SER A 177 -30.60 -7.70 -4.40
N GLN A 178 -31.18 -8.69 -5.07
CA GLN A 178 -31.50 -9.98 -4.47
C GLN A 178 -30.24 -10.85 -4.43
N ILE A 179 -29.83 -11.27 -3.23
CA ILE A 179 -28.56 -11.98 -3.03
C ILE A 179 -28.49 -13.30 -3.82
N GLY A 180 -29.62 -13.99 -3.99
CA GLY A 180 -29.71 -15.20 -4.82
C GLY A 180 -29.32 -14.92 -6.27
N ASP A 181 -29.93 -13.90 -6.88
CA ASP A 181 -29.66 -13.51 -8.28
C ASP A 181 -28.20 -13.04 -8.47
N LEU A 182 -27.67 -12.29 -7.49
CA LEU A 182 -26.27 -11.87 -7.52
C LEU A 182 -25.32 -13.07 -7.47
N LEU A 183 -25.54 -14.01 -6.56
CA LEU A 183 -24.68 -15.18 -6.42
C LEU A 183 -24.80 -16.15 -7.61
N ASP A 184 -25.96 -16.21 -8.25
CA ASP A 184 -26.15 -16.97 -9.48
C ASP A 184 -25.39 -16.34 -10.66
N LEU A 185 -25.40 -15.01 -10.80
CA LEU A 185 -24.57 -14.30 -11.77
C LEU A 185 -23.07 -14.55 -11.52
N LEU A 186 -22.65 -14.42 -10.27
CA LEU A 186 -21.24 -14.56 -9.89
C LEU A 186 -20.75 -16.01 -9.86
N ALA A 187 -21.64 -17.01 -10.00
CA ALA A 187 -21.25 -18.41 -10.04
C ALA A 187 -20.41 -18.78 -11.27
N ASP A 188 -20.49 -17.98 -12.34
CA ASP A 188 -19.63 -18.03 -13.51
C ASP A 188 -18.22 -17.48 -13.26
N TYR A 189 -18.02 -16.79 -12.13
CA TYR A 189 -16.80 -16.12 -11.71
C TYR A 189 -16.34 -16.62 -10.32
N PRO A 190 -16.04 -17.92 -10.17
CA PRO A 190 -15.76 -18.51 -8.85
C PRO A 190 -14.53 -17.91 -8.15
N VAL A 191 -13.56 -17.37 -8.90
CA VAL A 191 -12.39 -16.67 -8.33
C VAL A 191 -12.79 -15.31 -7.74
N LEU A 192 -13.77 -14.63 -8.34
CA LEU A 192 -14.34 -13.39 -7.79
C LEU A 192 -15.07 -13.68 -6.49
N LEU A 193 -15.92 -14.71 -6.45
CA LEU A 193 -16.62 -15.10 -5.22
C LEU A 193 -15.65 -15.43 -4.09
N ARG A 194 -14.61 -16.21 -4.39
CA ARG A 194 -13.52 -16.48 -3.43
C ARG A 194 -12.87 -15.18 -2.93
N SER A 195 -12.59 -14.22 -3.82
CA SER A 195 -12.00 -12.93 -3.46
C SER A 195 -12.93 -12.09 -2.57
N LEU A 196 -14.24 -12.10 -2.85
CA LEU A 196 -15.24 -11.41 -2.02
C LEU A 196 -15.35 -12.01 -0.63
N VAL A 197 -15.40 -13.34 -0.53
CA VAL A 197 -15.45 -14.04 0.77
C VAL A 197 -14.20 -13.73 1.59
N HIS A 198 -13.03 -13.78 0.97
CA HIS A 198 -11.77 -13.44 1.63
C HIS A 198 -11.76 -11.98 2.09
N GLU A 199 -12.15 -11.03 1.24
CA GLU A 199 -12.21 -9.59 1.58
C GLU A 199 -13.15 -9.33 2.77
N CYS A 200 -14.31 -9.99 2.79
CA CYS A 200 -15.28 -9.90 3.88
C CYS A 200 -14.71 -10.42 5.21
N GLN A 201 -14.13 -11.63 5.20
CA GLN A 201 -13.54 -12.25 6.39
C GLN A 201 -12.37 -11.44 6.93
N THR A 202 -11.49 -10.99 6.03
CA THR A 202 -10.35 -10.14 6.38
C THR A 202 -10.78 -8.82 6.98
N THR A 203 -11.80 -8.16 6.42
CA THR A 203 -12.34 -6.91 6.96
C THR A 203 -12.94 -7.11 8.36
N ILE A 204 -13.74 -8.16 8.56
CA ILE A 204 -14.31 -8.49 9.86
C ILE A 204 -13.19 -8.70 10.89
N ASN A 205 -12.20 -9.53 10.57
CA ASN A 205 -11.09 -9.83 11.46
C ASN A 205 -10.27 -8.58 11.81
N PHE A 206 -9.98 -7.74 10.82
CA PHE A 206 -9.15 -6.56 11.01
C PHE A 206 -9.83 -5.50 11.88
N ILE A 207 -11.11 -5.21 11.64
CA ILE A 207 -11.87 -4.25 12.45
C ILE A 207 -12.08 -4.80 13.87
N SER A 208 -12.32 -6.11 14.00
CA SER A 208 -12.42 -6.76 15.32
C SER A 208 -11.11 -6.63 16.11
N GLN A 209 -9.96 -6.81 15.45
CA GLN A 209 -8.64 -6.60 16.04
C GLN A 209 -8.44 -5.16 16.49
N ILE A 210 -8.78 -4.16 15.66
CA ILE A 210 -8.71 -2.74 16.03
C ILE A 210 -9.55 -2.48 17.28
N ALA A 211 -10.77 -3.01 17.34
CA ALA A 211 -11.66 -2.83 18.48
C ALA A 211 -11.10 -3.41 19.78
N GLN A 212 -10.50 -4.61 19.72
CA GLN A 212 -9.83 -5.24 20.85
C GLN A 212 -8.64 -4.40 21.34
N HIS A 213 -7.79 -3.93 20.42
CA HIS A 213 -6.63 -3.11 20.77
C HIS A 213 -7.08 -1.74 21.34
N LEU A 214 -8.07 -1.10 20.73
CA LEU A 214 -8.60 0.18 21.19
C LEU A 214 -9.21 0.07 22.60
N ALA A 215 -9.96 -1.00 22.88
CA ALA A 215 -10.51 -1.25 24.20
C ALA A 215 -9.41 -1.51 25.25
N HIS A 216 -8.39 -2.31 24.88
CA HIS A 216 -7.26 -2.62 25.76
C HIS A 216 -6.44 -1.37 26.13
N ASP A 217 -6.14 -0.53 25.13
CA ASP A 217 -5.23 0.60 25.28
C ASP A 217 -5.92 1.90 25.71
N TRP A 218 -7.25 1.92 25.86
CA TRP A 218 -8.07 3.13 26.01
C TRP A 218 -7.54 4.12 27.05
N GLN A 219 -7.17 3.64 28.24
CA GLN A 219 -6.65 4.49 29.31
C GLN A 219 -5.25 5.04 28.98
N GLN A 220 -4.38 4.18 28.42
CA GLN A 220 -3.02 4.56 28.05
C GLN A 220 -3.04 5.58 26.91
N LEU A 221 -3.94 5.45 25.94
CA LEU A 221 -4.12 6.40 24.84
C LEU A 221 -4.45 7.80 25.35
N GLN A 222 -5.46 7.92 26.23
CA GLN A 222 -5.85 9.21 26.79
C GLN A 222 -4.70 9.87 27.57
N GLN A 223 -3.99 9.09 28.40
CA GLN A 223 -2.86 9.60 29.19
C GLN A 223 -1.65 9.98 28.32
N HIS A 224 -1.28 9.14 27.36
CA HIS A 224 -0.08 9.33 26.54
C HIS A 224 -0.22 10.48 25.55
N PHE A 225 -1.37 10.57 24.87
CA PHE A 225 -1.61 11.62 23.86
C PHE A 225 -2.19 12.90 24.47
N GLY A 226 -2.65 12.87 25.73
CA GLY A 226 -3.32 13.99 26.37
C GLY A 226 -4.68 14.28 25.73
N LEU A 227 -5.43 13.22 25.41
CA LEU A 227 -6.68 13.27 24.67
C LEU A 227 -7.84 12.87 25.57
N GLU A 228 -9.02 13.45 25.31
CA GLU A 228 -10.29 13.03 25.90
C GLU A 228 -11.04 12.26 24.81
N LEU A 229 -10.76 10.96 24.73
CA LEU A 229 -11.40 10.10 23.77
C LEU A 229 -12.86 9.91 24.17
N ALA A 230 -13.77 10.43 23.33
CA ALA A 230 -15.19 10.13 23.39
C ALA A 230 -15.48 8.81 22.64
N GLU A 231 -16.70 8.61 22.15
CA GLU A 231 -17.03 7.39 21.39
C GLU A 231 -16.27 7.31 20.06
N TRP A 232 -15.84 6.11 19.67
CA TRP A 232 -15.33 5.84 18.33
C TRP A 232 -16.47 5.95 17.29
N THR A 233 -16.28 6.79 16.27
CA THR A 233 -17.33 7.20 15.31
C THR A 233 -17.00 6.88 13.85
N GLY A 234 -15.73 6.67 13.51
CA GLY A 234 -15.33 6.49 12.11
C GLY A 234 -13.94 5.89 11.96
N LEU A 235 -13.69 5.34 10.78
CA LEU A 235 -12.41 4.78 10.38
C LEU A 235 -12.16 5.08 8.91
N GLU A 236 -10.92 5.42 8.58
CA GLU A 236 -10.42 5.55 7.22
C GLU A 236 -9.13 4.74 7.07
N SER A 237 -9.11 3.78 6.14
CA SER A 237 -7.91 3.01 5.80
C SER A 237 -7.01 3.81 4.87
N LEU A 238 -5.71 3.75 5.12
CA LEU A 238 -4.66 4.54 4.50
C LEU A 238 -3.51 3.64 4.05
N GLY A 239 -2.84 4.06 2.97
CA GLY A 239 -1.67 3.37 2.42
C GLY A 239 -1.97 1.99 1.84
N ASP A 240 -0.91 1.22 1.64
CA ASP A 240 -1.00 -0.15 1.12
C ASP A 240 -1.57 -1.12 2.16
N ARG A 241 -2.32 -2.11 1.67
CA ARG A 241 -2.80 -3.22 2.49
C ARG A 241 -1.84 -4.40 2.43
N HIS A 242 -1.47 -4.92 3.59
CA HIS A 242 -0.55 -6.04 3.78
C HIS A 242 -1.20 -7.09 4.70
N ALA A 243 -1.29 -8.35 4.25
CA ALA A 243 -1.90 -9.45 5.01
C ALA A 243 -3.26 -9.07 5.63
N GLY A 244 -4.09 -8.37 4.85
CA GLY A 244 -5.41 -7.92 5.24
C GLY A 244 -5.49 -6.69 6.13
N LYS A 245 -4.36 -6.07 6.45
CA LYS A 245 -4.26 -4.93 7.38
C LYS A 245 -3.71 -3.69 6.68
N SER A 246 -4.12 -2.52 7.13
CA SER A 246 -3.64 -1.22 6.64
C SER A 246 -3.52 -0.23 7.79
N VAL A 247 -2.82 0.88 7.59
CA VAL A 247 -2.86 1.98 8.56
C VAL A 247 -4.28 2.54 8.57
N CYS A 248 -4.82 2.90 9.73
CA CYS A 248 -6.17 3.45 9.85
C CYS A 248 -6.17 4.74 10.66
N ARG A 249 -6.83 5.79 10.16
CA ARG A 249 -7.28 6.89 11.01
C ARG A 249 -8.53 6.45 11.76
N LEU A 250 -8.58 6.66 13.06
CA LEU A 250 -9.78 6.53 13.87
C LEU A 250 -10.32 7.92 14.23
N ASP A 251 -11.63 8.07 14.10
CA ASP A 251 -12.34 9.32 14.35
C ASP A 251 -13.19 9.19 15.63
N PHE A 252 -13.06 10.14 16.55
CA PHE A 252 -13.79 10.14 17.82
C PHE A 252 -14.83 11.27 17.89
N ALA A 253 -15.90 11.07 18.66
CA ALA A 253 -16.97 12.06 18.83
C ALA A 253 -16.50 13.40 19.43
N SER A 254 -15.32 13.44 20.07
CA SER A 254 -14.67 14.66 20.55
C SER A 254 -14.05 15.51 19.43
N GLY A 255 -14.03 15.02 18.18
CA GLY A 255 -13.32 15.63 17.05
C GLY A 255 -11.82 15.34 17.03
N GLN A 256 -11.34 14.48 17.93
CA GLN A 256 -9.95 14.03 17.97
C GLN A 256 -9.76 12.82 17.05
N HIS A 257 -8.52 12.62 16.61
CA HIS A 257 -8.13 11.54 15.71
C HIS A 257 -6.86 10.85 16.20
N LEU A 258 -6.75 9.55 15.93
CA LEU A 258 -5.55 8.76 16.15
C LEU A 258 -5.24 7.93 14.91
N ALA A 259 -3.96 7.72 14.61
CA ALA A 259 -3.55 6.76 13.60
C ALA A 259 -3.20 5.42 14.27
N TYR A 260 -3.94 4.38 13.93
CA TYR A 260 -3.66 2.99 14.26
C TYR A 260 -2.77 2.38 13.19
N LYS A 261 -1.67 1.76 13.59
CA LYS A 261 -0.73 1.09 12.69
C LYS A 261 -0.61 -0.38 13.09
N PRO A 262 -0.97 -1.35 12.24
CA PRO A 262 -0.94 -2.78 12.56
C PRO A 262 0.46 -3.40 12.41
N ARG A 263 1.49 -2.67 12.85
CA ARG A 263 2.90 -3.07 12.86
C ARG A 263 3.63 -2.47 14.05
N SER A 264 4.81 -2.98 14.36
CA SER A 264 5.72 -2.35 15.33
C SER A 264 6.00 -0.90 14.96
N LEU A 265 6.04 -0.03 15.97
CA LEU A 265 6.46 1.38 15.85
C LEU A 265 7.86 1.63 16.42
N SER A 266 8.65 0.55 16.56
CA SER A 266 10.01 0.62 17.10
C SER A 266 10.93 1.55 16.29
N THR A 267 10.74 1.67 14.98
CA THR A 267 11.48 2.62 14.14
C THR A 267 11.10 4.07 14.45
N GLU A 268 9.82 4.39 14.58
CA GLU A 268 9.38 5.74 14.98
C GLU A 268 9.87 6.11 16.39
N VAL A 269 9.81 5.17 17.34
CA VAL A 269 10.34 5.37 18.70
C VAL A 269 11.85 5.62 18.68
N ALA A 270 12.62 4.80 17.96
CA ALA A 270 14.06 4.96 17.84
C ALA A 270 14.43 6.30 17.17
N PHE A 271 13.73 6.69 16.12
CA PHE A 271 13.97 7.95 15.44
C PHE A 271 13.67 9.15 16.34
N ASN A 272 12.60 9.12 17.14
CA ASN A 272 12.33 10.16 18.13
C ASN A 272 13.45 10.32 19.16
N GLN A 273 14.12 9.24 19.55
CA GLN A 273 15.28 9.30 20.45
C GLN A 273 16.49 9.95 19.76
N VAL A 274 16.72 9.66 18.48
CA VAL A 274 17.74 10.34 17.66
C VAL A 274 17.43 11.84 17.52
N LEU A 275 16.17 12.20 17.28
CA LEU A 275 15.74 13.61 17.23
C LEU A 275 15.95 14.32 18.57
N ALA A 276 15.59 13.67 19.68
CA ALA A 276 15.78 14.23 21.02
C ALA A 276 17.26 14.49 21.31
N TRP A 277 18.15 13.55 20.95
CA TRP A 277 19.59 13.76 21.05
C TRP A 277 20.08 14.92 20.17
N HIS A 278 19.66 14.99 18.91
CA HIS A 278 20.04 16.06 17.97
C HIS A 278 19.62 17.44 18.48
N ASN A 279 18.40 17.55 18.99
CA ASN A 279 17.85 18.81 19.50
C ASN A 279 18.57 19.32 20.76
N GLN A 280 19.28 18.46 21.49
CA GLN A 280 20.10 18.83 22.65
C GLN A 280 21.50 19.32 22.26
N GLN A 281 21.94 19.09 21.02
CA GLN A 281 23.26 19.52 20.59
C GLN A 281 23.33 21.05 20.40
N PRO A 282 24.50 21.69 20.61
CA PRO A 282 24.65 23.12 20.41
C PRO A 282 24.39 23.53 18.96
N GLN A 283 23.68 24.66 18.77
CA GLN A 283 23.46 25.29 17.45
C GLN A 283 22.73 24.40 16.42
N THR A 284 22.02 23.37 16.85
CA THR A 284 21.22 22.54 15.95
C THR A 284 19.87 23.15 15.62
N ILE A 285 19.34 22.70 14.48
CA ILE A 285 18.00 23.05 14.02
C ILE A 285 17.01 22.20 14.80
N GLN A 286 16.07 22.83 15.50
CA GLN A 286 15.08 22.09 16.28
C GLN A 286 14.13 21.31 15.36
N LEU A 287 14.12 20.00 15.50
CA LEU A 287 13.26 19.07 14.76
C LEU A 287 12.10 18.60 15.63
N ARG A 288 11.00 18.20 14.98
CA ARG A 288 9.83 17.65 15.67
C ARG A 288 9.63 16.20 15.25
N GLY A 289 9.51 15.33 16.25
CA GLY A 289 9.08 13.95 16.08
C GLY A 289 7.58 13.77 16.20
N LEU A 290 7.12 12.56 15.89
CA LEU A 290 5.73 12.13 16.01
C LEU A 290 5.48 11.56 17.41
N LYS A 291 4.42 11.94 18.12
CA LYS A 291 4.06 11.20 19.35
C LYS A 291 3.63 9.78 19.00
N VAL A 292 4.23 8.79 19.67
CA VAL A 292 4.14 7.36 19.32
C VAL A 292 3.95 6.54 20.58
N LEU A 293 2.97 5.64 20.55
CA LEU A 293 2.79 4.56 21.50
C LEU A 293 2.99 3.22 20.77
N ASP A 294 4.15 2.60 20.97
CA ASP A 294 4.47 1.27 20.42
C ASP A 294 3.96 0.17 21.35
N CYS A 295 3.05 -0.67 20.86
CA CYS A 295 2.46 -1.79 21.59
C CYS A 295 3.07 -3.14 21.14
N GLY A 296 4.23 -3.12 20.47
CA GLY A 296 4.98 -4.31 20.06
C GLY A 296 4.74 -4.66 18.60
N ASN A 297 3.64 -5.36 18.28
CA ASN A 297 3.30 -5.75 16.89
C ASN A 297 2.21 -4.87 16.26
N TYR A 298 1.80 -3.81 16.96
CA TYR A 298 0.97 -2.71 16.50
C TYR A 298 1.31 -1.47 17.31
N GLY A 299 0.76 -0.31 16.94
CA GLY A 299 0.86 0.87 17.78
C GLY A 299 -0.03 2.01 17.33
N TRP A 300 0.09 3.11 18.05
CA TRP A 300 -0.71 4.31 17.88
C TRP A 300 0.18 5.53 17.69
N THR A 301 -0.27 6.45 16.86
CA THR A 301 0.40 7.74 16.65
C THR A 301 -0.59 8.88 16.78
N GLU A 302 -0.10 10.06 17.18
CA GLU A 302 -0.91 11.26 17.09
C GLU A 302 -1.31 11.50 15.64
N TRP A 303 -2.54 11.95 15.41
CA TRP A 303 -2.95 12.37 14.09
C TRP A 303 -2.49 13.80 13.82
N LEU A 304 -1.62 13.98 12.82
CA LEU A 304 -1.14 15.30 12.44
C LEU A 304 -2.02 15.94 11.38
N GLN A 305 -2.30 17.24 11.55
CA GLN A 305 -2.90 18.08 10.52
C GLN A 305 -1.85 19.05 10.00
N ALA A 306 -1.84 19.31 8.70
CA ALA A 306 -1.03 20.39 8.15
C ALA A 306 -1.51 21.74 8.72
N LEU A 307 -0.55 22.55 9.14
CA LEU A 307 -0.81 23.88 9.69
C LEU A 307 -0.02 24.93 8.89
N PRO A 308 -0.57 26.15 8.69
CA PRO A 308 0.13 27.19 7.96
C PRO A 308 1.32 27.75 8.74
N CYS A 309 2.37 28.11 8.01
CA CYS A 309 3.46 28.96 8.48
C CYS A 309 2.95 30.38 8.77
N ALA A 310 3.46 30.97 9.86
CA ALA A 310 3.07 32.32 10.27
C ALA A 310 3.58 33.42 9.31
N ASP A 311 4.77 33.24 8.74
CA ASP A 311 5.46 34.23 7.89
C ASP A 311 6.52 33.60 6.98
N ALA A 312 7.20 34.43 6.18
CA ALA A 312 8.30 34.02 5.30
C ALA A 312 9.46 33.37 6.05
N ALA A 313 9.75 33.81 7.28
CA ALA A 313 10.86 33.26 8.06
C ALA A 313 10.53 31.85 8.56
N ALA A 314 9.27 31.59 8.92
CA ALA A 314 8.76 30.26 9.25
C ALA A 314 8.88 29.30 8.06
N VAL A 315 8.58 29.77 6.83
CA VAL A 315 8.78 28.98 5.60
C VAL A 315 10.26 28.66 5.38
N ARG A 316 11.17 29.62 5.57
CA ARG A 316 12.62 29.33 5.47
C ARG A 316 13.08 28.31 6.50
N ARG A 317 12.60 28.41 7.75
CA ARG A 317 12.90 27.43 8.80
C ARG A 317 12.34 26.04 8.48
N PHE A 318 11.19 25.95 7.81
CA PHE A 318 10.65 24.68 7.31
C PHE A 318 11.66 23.98 6.39
N PHE A 319 12.18 24.66 5.37
CA PHE A 319 13.13 24.07 4.44
C PHE A 319 14.51 23.79 5.07
N GLN A 320 14.95 24.60 6.05
CA GLN A 320 16.11 24.27 6.88
C GLN A 320 15.90 22.96 7.67
N ARG A 321 14.71 22.76 8.24
CA ARG A 321 14.36 21.51 8.94
C ARG A 321 14.28 20.32 7.98
N HIS A 322 13.81 20.55 6.76
CA HIS A 322 13.80 19.53 5.70
C HIS A 322 15.21 19.05 5.38
N GLY A 323 16.16 19.97 5.22
CA GLY A 323 17.58 19.65 5.04
C GLY A 323 18.19 18.93 6.24
N ALA A 324 17.85 19.34 7.46
CA ALA A 324 18.31 18.68 8.68
C ALA A 324 17.79 17.22 8.79
N LEU A 325 16.53 16.96 8.43
CA LEU A 325 15.98 15.60 8.36
C LEU A 325 16.72 14.76 7.31
N LEU A 326 17.01 15.33 6.13
CA LEU A 326 17.76 14.64 5.09
C LEU A 326 19.13 14.14 5.58
N ALA A 327 19.86 14.93 6.37
CA ALA A 327 21.15 14.51 6.91
C ALA A 327 21.03 13.32 7.89
N LEU A 328 20.00 13.31 8.74
CA LEU A 328 19.75 12.18 9.66
C LEU A 328 19.35 10.91 8.90
N LEU A 329 18.44 11.04 7.94
CA LEU A 329 17.97 9.93 7.11
C LEU A 329 19.08 9.33 6.25
N LEU A 330 19.99 10.17 5.74
CA LEU A 330 21.17 9.74 5.00
C LEU A 330 22.05 8.81 5.84
N VAL A 331 22.43 9.22 7.05
CA VAL A 331 23.28 8.39 7.92
C VAL A 331 22.57 7.10 8.34
N LEU A 332 21.25 7.17 8.55
CA LEU A 332 20.42 6.02 8.87
C LEU A 332 20.06 5.15 7.66
N GLN A 333 20.59 5.46 6.46
CA GLN A 333 20.35 4.69 5.24
C GLN A 333 18.84 4.47 5.00
N ALA A 334 18.05 5.52 5.18
CA ALA A 334 16.62 5.47 4.95
C ALA A 334 16.28 5.60 3.46
N CYS A 335 15.23 4.92 3.03
CA CYS A 335 14.69 5.03 1.67
C CYS A 335 13.17 5.22 1.69
N ASP A 336 12.59 5.40 0.50
CA ASP A 336 11.13 5.42 0.27
C ASP A 336 10.38 6.52 1.05
N VAL A 337 11.04 7.66 1.30
CA VAL A 337 10.40 8.82 1.91
C VAL A 337 9.77 9.69 0.82
N HIS A 338 8.54 9.36 0.43
CA HIS A 338 7.76 10.10 -0.57
C HIS A 338 6.91 11.23 0.06
N TYR A 339 6.31 12.07 -0.79
CA TYR A 339 5.47 13.21 -0.37
C TYR A 339 4.41 12.85 0.69
N GLU A 340 3.75 11.70 0.57
CA GLU A 340 2.72 11.27 1.54
C GLU A 340 3.26 10.97 2.95
N ASN A 341 4.57 10.76 3.09
CA ASN A 341 5.21 10.44 4.37
C ASN A 341 5.63 11.70 5.16
N VAL A 342 5.38 12.90 4.62
CA VAL A 342 5.73 14.18 5.24
C VAL A 342 4.45 15.00 5.48
N ILE A 343 4.29 15.52 6.70
CA ILE A 343 3.22 16.48 7.03
C ILE A 343 3.84 17.81 7.47
N ALA A 344 3.42 18.91 6.84
CA ALA A 344 3.85 20.26 7.13
C ALA A 344 3.04 20.87 8.28
N VAL A 345 3.54 20.72 9.51
CA VAL A 345 2.89 21.27 10.70
C VAL A 345 3.48 22.63 11.03
N GLY A 346 2.99 23.66 10.35
CA GLY A 346 3.56 25.00 10.40
C GLY A 346 4.96 24.98 9.82
N GLU A 347 5.93 25.44 10.61
CA GLU A 347 7.34 25.46 10.21
C GLU A 347 8.07 24.11 10.39
N TYR A 348 7.37 23.02 10.73
CA TYR A 348 7.96 21.70 10.99
C TYR A 348 7.52 20.67 9.93
N PRO A 349 8.42 20.18 9.06
CA PRO A 349 8.18 18.94 8.34
C PRO A 349 8.28 17.77 9.33
N VAL A 350 7.21 16.98 9.46
CA VAL A 350 7.17 15.82 10.36
C VAL A 350 7.00 14.55 9.54
N LEU A 351 7.89 13.57 9.76
CA LEU A 351 7.82 12.26 9.12
C LEU A 351 6.80 11.39 9.84
N ILE A 352 5.85 10.82 9.08
CA ILE A 352 4.78 10.00 9.64
C ILE A 352 4.94 8.51 9.36
N ASP A 353 5.85 8.11 8.47
CA ASP A 353 6.20 6.71 8.23
C ASP A 353 7.72 6.54 8.13
N LEU A 354 8.26 5.62 8.93
CA LEU A 354 9.69 5.38 9.09
C LEU A 354 10.04 3.89 9.02
N GLU A 355 9.17 3.06 8.43
CA GLU A 355 9.47 1.63 8.25
C GLU A 355 10.60 1.36 7.24
N GLY A 356 10.93 2.33 6.38
CA GLY A 356 12.05 2.29 5.43
C GLY A 356 13.40 2.75 5.99
N LEU A 357 13.53 2.90 7.32
CA LEU A 357 14.76 3.28 8.01
C LEU A 357 15.75 2.10 8.06
N CYS A 358 17.06 2.36 7.98
CA CYS A 358 18.10 1.31 7.92
C CYS A 358 17.80 0.26 6.84
N HIS A 359 17.39 0.68 5.64
CA HIS A 359 16.92 -0.26 4.62
C HIS A 359 18.06 -1.21 4.15
N PRO A 360 17.82 -2.50 3.91
CA PRO A 360 18.85 -3.43 3.42
C PRO A 360 18.99 -3.44 1.89
N LEU A 361 20.19 -3.71 1.38
CA LEU A 361 20.39 -4.05 -0.04
C LEU A 361 20.19 -5.56 -0.25
N LEU A 362 19.33 -5.91 -1.21
CA LEU A 362 19.13 -7.29 -1.62
C LEU A 362 20.23 -7.81 -2.57
N LEU A 363 21.03 -6.92 -3.16
CA LEU A 363 22.14 -7.27 -4.04
C LEU A 363 23.39 -7.68 -3.23
N SER A 364 24.19 -8.59 -3.78
CA SER A 364 25.35 -9.15 -3.08
C SER A 364 26.52 -8.18 -2.98
N ASN A 365 27.01 -7.95 -1.75
CA ASN A 365 28.31 -7.37 -1.36
C ASN A 365 28.72 -6.04 -2.00
N THR A 366 27.78 -5.17 -2.31
CA THR A 366 28.11 -3.78 -2.67
C THR A 366 28.18 -2.93 -1.41
N ASN A 367 29.29 -2.22 -1.20
CA ASN A 367 29.36 -1.14 -0.20
C ASN A 367 28.63 0.14 -0.67
N GLU A 368 27.57 -0.04 -1.47
CA GLU A 368 26.73 1.05 -1.98
C GLU A 368 25.89 1.61 -0.84
N LEU A 369 26.07 2.90 -0.59
CA LEU A 369 25.30 3.63 0.39
C LEU A 369 24.22 4.43 -0.31
N ILE A 370 23.14 4.67 0.41
CA ILE A 370 22.12 5.62 -0.01
C ILE A 370 22.77 7.00 -0.03
N GLU A 371 22.62 7.65 -1.17
CA GLU A 371 23.03 9.02 -1.42
C GLU A 371 21.86 9.99 -1.20
N ALA A 372 22.11 11.30 -1.07
CA ALA A 372 21.06 12.26 -0.70
C ALA A 372 19.85 12.23 -1.64
N GLU A 373 20.08 12.05 -2.94
CA GLU A 373 19.03 11.95 -3.98
C GLU A 373 18.17 10.68 -3.89
N GLN A 374 18.63 9.66 -3.16
CA GLN A 374 17.98 8.35 -3.04
C GLN A 374 17.12 8.22 -1.78
N VAL A 375 17.25 9.14 -0.82
CA VAL A 375 16.42 9.16 0.41
C VAL A 375 14.94 9.39 0.08
N GLY A 376 14.65 10.15 -0.99
CA GLY A 376 13.30 10.48 -1.44
C GLY A 376 12.80 11.86 -1.03
N LEU A 377 13.52 12.60 -0.19
CA LEU A 377 13.13 13.96 0.24
C LEU A 377 13.44 15.08 -0.76
N LEU A 378 14.30 14.83 -1.75
CA LEU A 378 14.74 15.83 -2.73
C LEU A 378 13.92 15.74 -4.02
N PRO A 379 13.70 16.87 -4.73
CA PRO A 379 12.95 16.87 -5.98
C PRO A 379 13.51 15.83 -6.96
N ARG A 380 12.64 15.03 -7.57
CA ARG A 380 13.04 14.05 -8.57
C ARG A 380 11.87 13.68 -9.48
N LEU A 381 12.02 13.91 -10.78
CA LEU A 381 11.08 13.41 -11.77
C LEU A 381 11.19 11.89 -11.92
N HIS A 382 10.09 11.20 -11.67
CA HIS A 382 9.87 9.79 -11.93
C HIS A 382 9.05 9.62 -13.22
N PHE A 383 9.20 8.45 -13.86
CA PHE A 383 8.34 8.04 -14.99
C PHE A 383 8.36 8.99 -16.20
N ALA A 384 9.46 9.71 -16.43
CA ALA A 384 9.62 10.52 -17.63
C ALA A 384 9.54 9.64 -18.89
N THR A 385 8.86 10.13 -19.91
CA THR A 385 8.75 9.49 -21.23
C THR A 385 9.08 10.52 -22.31
N GLU A 386 9.19 10.10 -23.57
CA GLU A 386 9.36 11.05 -24.69
C GLU A 386 8.23 12.10 -24.76
N GLN A 387 7.05 11.77 -24.27
CA GLN A 387 5.83 12.60 -24.37
C GLN A 387 5.43 13.26 -23.05
N HIS A 388 6.12 12.96 -21.94
CA HIS A 388 5.76 13.45 -20.62
C HIS A 388 7.02 13.73 -19.77
N PRO A 389 7.14 14.92 -19.15
CA PRO A 389 8.34 15.31 -18.40
C PRO A 389 8.62 14.42 -17.18
N GLY A 390 7.60 13.72 -16.68
CA GLY A 390 7.63 12.90 -15.48
C GLY A 390 6.78 13.51 -14.38
N VAL A 391 6.76 12.87 -13.22
CA VAL A 391 6.08 13.37 -12.01
C VAL A 391 7.04 13.33 -10.84
N ASP A 392 7.04 14.39 -10.05
CA ASP A 392 7.77 14.45 -8.79
C ASP A 392 6.89 13.89 -7.67
N MET A 393 7.42 12.88 -6.98
CA MET A 393 6.77 12.18 -5.85
C MET A 393 7.64 12.27 -4.58
N SER A 394 8.67 13.11 -4.60
CA SER A 394 9.58 13.32 -3.47
C SER A 394 8.91 13.95 -2.26
N GLY A 395 9.53 13.89 -1.08
CA GLY A 395 9.03 14.54 0.14
C GLY A 395 8.72 16.04 0.01
N ILE A 396 9.31 16.71 -0.97
CA ILE A 396 9.11 18.14 -1.26
C ILE A 396 8.31 18.36 -2.56
N ALA A 397 7.73 17.31 -3.12
CA ALA A 397 6.92 17.40 -4.32
C ALA A 397 5.66 18.22 -4.03
N GLY A 398 5.37 19.16 -4.93
CA GLY A 398 4.09 19.88 -4.93
C GLY A 398 4.05 20.99 -5.97
N ASN A 399 4.75 20.78 -7.08
CA ASN A 399 4.54 21.58 -8.28
C ASN A 399 3.06 21.45 -8.71
N ALA A 400 2.54 22.52 -9.32
CA ALA A 400 1.17 22.63 -9.84
C ALA A 400 0.69 21.38 -10.59
N GLU A 401 -0.63 21.12 -10.56
CA GLU A 401 -1.40 20.08 -11.28
C GLU A 401 -0.56 19.08 -12.08
N GLN A 402 0.17 18.21 -11.38
CA GLN A 402 0.93 17.14 -12.03
C GLN A 402 -0.05 16.10 -12.54
N THR A 403 0.21 15.54 -13.72
CA THR A 403 -0.59 14.46 -14.29
C THR A 403 0.28 13.21 -14.41
N LEU A 404 -0.28 12.05 -14.06
CA LEU A 404 0.45 10.79 -14.22
C LEU A 404 0.80 10.56 -15.70
N PRO A 405 2.02 10.09 -16.04
CA PRO A 405 2.47 9.97 -17.43
C PRO A 405 1.67 8.96 -18.25
N LEU A 406 1.14 7.93 -17.59
CA LEU A 406 0.28 6.93 -18.20
C LEU A 406 -1.17 7.17 -17.78
N PRO A 407 -2.11 7.25 -18.75
CA PRO A 407 -3.54 7.31 -18.46
C PRO A 407 -3.98 6.20 -17.50
N GLN A 408 -4.82 6.55 -16.54
CA GLN A 408 -5.39 5.60 -15.58
C GLN A 408 -6.79 5.18 -16.02
N PRO A 409 -7.22 3.96 -15.65
CA PRO A 409 -8.57 3.50 -15.94
C PRO A 409 -9.59 4.31 -15.13
N VAL A 410 -10.58 4.87 -15.83
CA VAL A 410 -11.70 5.65 -15.29
C VAL A 410 -13.02 5.08 -15.80
N TRP A 411 -14.05 5.15 -14.97
CA TRP A 411 -15.40 4.80 -15.40
C TRP A 411 -16.02 5.96 -16.16
N ASP A 412 -16.41 5.69 -17.40
CA ASP A 412 -17.16 6.62 -18.25
C ASP A 412 -18.64 6.23 -18.30
N GLU A 413 -19.51 7.21 -18.59
CA GLU A 413 -20.97 7.03 -18.65
C GLU A 413 -21.53 6.35 -17.37
N THR A 414 -21.04 6.77 -16.20
CA THR A 414 -21.36 6.14 -14.90
C THR A 414 -22.85 6.14 -14.63
N ASN A 415 -23.35 5.04 -14.05
CA ASN A 415 -24.76 4.82 -13.73
C ASN A 415 -25.69 4.82 -14.96
N THR A 416 -25.17 4.39 -16.12
CA THR A 416 -25.95 4.18 -17.34
C THR A 416 -25.68 2.78 -17.91
N ASP A 417 -26.55 2.28 -18.79
CA ASP A 417 -26.34 1.02 -19.51
C ASP A 417 -25.20 1.07 -20.54
N GLN A 418 -24.62 2.25 -20.76
CA GLN A 418 -23.45 2.48 -21.63
C GLN A 418 -22.14 2.58 -20.86
N MET A 419 -22.17 2.37 -19.54
CA MET A 419 -21.00 2.42 -18.66
C MET A 419 -19.86 1.57 -19.20
N ALA A 420 -18.66 2.15 -19.24
CA ALA A 420 -17.47 1.50 -19.78
C ALA A 420 -16.21 1.94 -19.04
N LEU A 421 -15.19 1.08 -19.03
CA LEU A 421 -13.86 1.44 -18.54
C LEU A 421 -13.09 2.11 -19.69
N ARG A 422 -12.67 3.35 -19.48
CA ARG A 422 -11.80 4.11 -20.39
C ARG A 422 -10.50 4.48 -19.70
N TYR A 423 -9.54 4.98 -20.46
CA TYR A 423 -8.27 5.46 -19.92
C TYR A 423 -8.19 6.97 -20.11
N ALA A 424 -7.94 7.70 -19.02
CA ALA A 424 -7.85 9.15 -19.03
C ALA A 424 -6.63 9.65 -18.24
N PRO A 425 -6.07 10.83 -18.60
CA PRO A 425 -5.08 11.49 -17.76
C PRO A 425 -5.63 11.71 -16.35
N THR A 426 -4.81 11.47 -15.32
CA THR A 426 -5.22 11.57 -13.91
C THR A 426 -4.23 12.45 -13.16
N ALA A 427 -4.75 13.45 -12.47
CA ALA A 427 -3.95 14.35 -11.65
C ALA A 427 -3.37 13.61 -10.43
N VAL A 428 -2.14 13.95 -10.05
CA VAL A 428 -1.57 13.56 -8.76
C VAL A 428 -2.26 14.42 -7.69
N PRO A 429 -2.91 13.81 -6.69
CA PRO A 429 -3.55 14.56 -5.61
C PRO A 429 -2.52 15.41 -4.85
N ALA A 430 -2.92 16.62 -4.47
CA ALA A 430 -2.14 17.40 -3.52
C ALA A 430 -2.06 16.67 -2.17
N ALA A 431 -0.89 16.70 -1.53
CA ALA A 431 -0.73 16.20 -0.17
C ALA A 431 -0.45 17.34 0.82
N HIS A 432 -0.17 16.94 2.06
CA HIS A 432 0.01 17.83 3.20
C HIS A 432 1.47 18.09 3.54
N ASN A 433 2.38 17.85 2.58
CA ASN A 433 3.83 17.85 2.77
C ASN A 433 4.50 19.20 2.59
N LEU A 434 3.88 20.13 1.87
CA LEU A 434 4.43 21.46 1.63
C LEU A 434 3.94 22.49 2.66
N PRO A 435 4.79 23.46 3.04
CA PRO A 435 4.38 24.54 3.91
C PRO A 435 3.41 25.46 3.17
N THR A 436 2.42 25.98 3.88
CA THR A 436 1.49 26.99 3.36
C THR A 436 1.64 28.29 4.14
N CYS A 437 1.44 29.45 3.51
CA CYS A 437 1.43 30.73 4.19
C CYS A 437 0.45 31.68 3.49
N SER A 438 -0.50 32.27 4.22
CA SER A 438 -1.55 33.12 3.63
C SER A 438 -1.03 34.35 2.88
N LYS A 439 0.23 34.73 3.11
CA LYS A 439 0.87 35.92 2.55
C LYS A 439 1.82 35.61 1.38
N LEU A 440 2.06 34.35 1.05
CA LEU A 440 3.11 33.94 0.13
C LEU A 440 2.66 32.81 -0.79
N LEU A 441 2.99 32.95 -2.08
CA LEU A 441 3.08 31.81 -2.97
C LEU A 441 4.44 31.15 -2.74
N ILE A 442 4.45 29.84 -2.49
CA ILE A 442 5.65 29.09 -2.15
C ILE A 442 5.92 28.10 -3.29
N ASP A 443 7.03 28.30 -3.99
CA ASP A 443 7.62 27.29 -4.87
C ASP A 443 8.75 26.61 -4.08
N PRO A 444 8.67 25.30 -3.78
CA PRO A 444 9.72 24.61 -3.03
C PRO A 444 11.10 24.72 -3.69
N LEU A 445 11.17 24.87 -5.02
CA LEU A 445 12.44 24.95 -5.75
C LEU A 445 13.21 26.25 -5.45
N ASP A 446 12.53 27.30 -4.98
CA ASP A 446 13.16 28.58 -4.62
C ASP A 446 13.92 28.50 -3.27
N TYR A 447 13.82 27.39 -2.51
CA TYR A 447 14.39 27.24 -1.16
C TYR A 447 15.56 26.23 -1.08
N ALA A 448 16.25 25.98 -2.19
CA ALA A 448 17.40 25.08 -2.24
C ALA A 448 18.52 25.46 -1.24
N ALA A 449 18.74 26.76 -1.02
CA ALA A 449 19.76 27.27 -0.12
C ALA A 449 19.44 26.95 1.36
N GLU A 450 18.17 27.06 1.75
CA GLU A 450 17.70 26.70 3.08
C GLU A 450 17.86 25.20 3.34
N VAL A 451 17.54 24.34 2.37
CA VAL A 451 17.75 22.89 2.46
C VAL A 451 19.24 22.57 2.59
N GLU A 452 20.11 23.19 1.78
CA GLU A 452 21.56 23.01 1.90
C GLU A 452 22.08 23.44 3.29
N GLN A 453 21.63 24.60 3.78
CA GLN A 453 22.02 25.10 5.09
C GLN A 453 21.62 24.11 6.19
N GLY A 454 20.37 23.63 6.13
CA GLY A 454 19.84 22.65 7.05
C GLY A 454 20.65 21.36 7.09
N PHE A 455 20.90 20.81 5.91
CA PHE A 455 21.69 19.61 5.73
C PHE A 455 23.11 19.79 6.29
N ARG A 456 23.80 20.86 5.91
CA ARG A 456 25.18 21.12 6.35
C ARG A 456 25.27 21.24 7.87
N THR A 457 24.37 21.99 8.50
CA THR A 457 24.38 22.18 9.97
C THR A 457 24.24 20.85 10.70
N THR A 458 23.26 20.03 10.33
CA THR A 458 23.05 18.72 10.97
C THR A 458 24.16 17.73 10.64
N TYR A 459 24.65 17.72 9.40
CA TYR A 459 25.77 16.85 9.01
C TYR A 459 27.04 17.14 9.83
N LEU A 460 27.40 18.42 10.01
CA LEU A 460 28.55 18.82 10.81
C LEU A 460 28.38 18.45 12.29
N CYS A 461 27.15 18.53 12.81
CA CYS A 461 26.83 18.04 14.15
C CYS A 461 27.10 16.53 14.27
N LEU A 462 26.63 15.72 13.32
CA LEU A 462 26.86 14.27 13.28
C LEU A 462 28.36 13.95 13.18
N LEU A 463 29.09 14.67 12.31
CA LEU A 463 30.53 14.53 12.16
C LEU A 463 31.28 14.82 13.47
N SER A 464 30.88 15.86 14.20
CA SER A 464 31.49 16.21 15.49
C SER A 464 31.26 15.14 16.56
N ALA A 465 30.17 14.39 16.46
CA ALA A 465 29.78 13.31 17.36
C ALA A 465 30.17 11.91 16.85
N LYS A 466 30.93 11.80 15.74
CA LYS A 466 31.19 10.55 15.01
C LYS A 466 31.65 9.39 15.89
N ALA A 467 32.51 9.65 16.88
CA ALA A 467 33.06 8.63 17.77
C ALA A 467 32.00 7.95 18.66
N GLU A 468 30.90 8.65 18.97
CA GLU A 468 29.82 8.13 19.83
C GLU A 468 28.53 7.83 19.05
N LEU A 469 28.50 8.20 17.76
CA LEU A 469 27.30 8.14 16.92
C LEU A 469 26.73 6.74 16.82
N LEU A 470 27.55 5.74 16.46
CA LEU A 470 27.09 4.35 16.35
C LEU A 470 26.76 3.73 17.71
N SER A 471 27.65 3.87 18.68
CA SER A 471 27.60 3.11 19.93
C SER A 471 26.59 3.63 20.95
N LYS A 472 26.25 4.92 20.91
CA LYS A 472 25.32 5.53 21.87
C LYS A 472 24.04 6.04 21.22
N ILE A 473 24.14 6.68 20.05
CA ILE A 473 23.05 7.47 19.49
C ILE A 473 22.19 6.62 18.55
N LEU A 474 22.81 5.98 17.56
CA LEU A 474 22.10 5.19 16.55
C LEU A 474 21.84 3.76 17.02
N ALA A 475 22.47 3.30 18.10
CA ALA A 475 22.32 1.94 18.63
C ALA A 475 20.83 1.58 18.91
N VAL A 476 20.01 2.58 19.23
CA VAL A 476 18.56 2.44 19.45
C VAL A 476 17.81 1.96 18.21
N CYS A 477 18.37 2.15 17.01
CA CYS A 477 17.80 1.67 15.76
C CYS A 477 18.14 0.20 15.47
N ALA A 478 19.16 -0.38 16.11
CA ALA A 478 19.83 -1.58 15.61
C ALA A 478 18.97 -2.87 15.65
N ASP A 479 17.96 -2.89 16.51
CA ASP A 479 17.04 -4.03 16.69
C ASP A 479 15.57 -3.68 16.36
N THR A 480 15.36 -2.54 15.70
CA THR A 480 14.02 -2.13 15.25
C THR A 480 13.49 -3.03 14.14
N THR A 481 12.17 -3.14 14.01
CA THR A 481 11.54 -3.86 12.90
C THR A 481 11.46 -2.94 11.69
N ILE A 482 12.14 -3.30 10.61
CA ILE A 482 12.19 -2.50 9.38
C ILE A 482 11.56 -3.26 8.20
N ARG A 483 11.00 -2.53 7.23
CA ARG A 483 10.42 -3.09 6.01
C ARG A 483 11.49 -3.31 4.96
N VAL A 484 11.43 -4.46 4.30
CA VAL A 484 12.25 -4.79 3.13
C VAL A 484 11.44 -4.63 1.86
N ILE A 485 11.80 -3.62 1.07
CA ILE A 485 11.15 -3.33 -0.22
C ILE A 485 11.85 -4.13 -1.33
N ALA A 486 11.32 -5.32 -1.63
CA ALA A 486 11.84 -6.15 -2.72
C ALA A 486 11.49 -5.60 -4.11
N ARG A 487 10.30 -5.02 -4.24
CA ARG A 487 9.79 -4.38 -5.46
C ARG A 487 8.94 -3.16 -5.07
N PRO A 488 8.88 -2.11 -5.92
CA PRO A 488 7.97 -1.00 -5.70
C PRO A 488 6.51 -1.46 -5.64
N SER A 489 5.74 -0.94 -4.69
CA SER A 489 4.33 -1.31 -4.47
C SER A 489 3.45 -1.19 -5.72
N ASN A 490 3.72 -0.18 -6.57
CA ASN A 490 2.96 0.02 -7.81
C ASN A 490 3.03 -1.19 -8.76
N SER A 491 4.14 -1.95 -8.77
CA SER A 491 4.25 -3.18 -9.56
C SER A 491 3.18 -4.19 -9.17
N TYR A 492 2.92 -4.33 -7.86
CA TYR A 492 1.89 -5.23 -7.34
C TYR A 492 0.48 -4.65 -7.55
N ALA A 493 0.30 -3.34 -7.34
CA ALA A 493 -0.98 -2.67 -7.54
C ALA A 493 -1.50 -2.84 -8.99
N ILE A 494 -0.61 -2.78 -9.98
CA ILE A 494 -0.93 -3.05 -11.39
C ILE A 494 -1.41 -4.51 -11.58
N LEU A 495 -0.72 -5.49 -11.00
CA LEU A 495 -1.13 -6.89 -11.08
C LEU A 495 -2.49 -7.14 -10.41
N LEU A 496 -2.74 -6.57 -9.23
CA LEU A 496 -4.02 -6.67 -8.54
C LEU A 496 -5.17 -6.07 -9.35
N ARG A 497 -4.92 -4.92 -10.00
CA ARG A 497 -5.89 -4.28 -10.90
C ARG A 497 -6.21 -5.17 -12.11
N HIS A 498 -5.20 -5.79 -12.73
CA HIS A 498 -5.45 -6.72 -13.83
C HIS A 498 -6.11 -8.03 -13.38
N ALA A 499 -5.91 -8.43 -12.11
CA ALA A 499 -6.52 -9.62 -11.55
C ALA A 499 -8.04 -9.52 -11.38
N SER A 500 -8.60 -8.30 -11.34
CA SER A 500 -10.06 -8.07 -11.30
C SER A 500 -10.73 -8.08 -12.68
N HIS A 501 -9.98 -8.34 -13.77
CA HIS A 501 -10.57 -8.48 -15.09
C HIS A 501 -11.40 -9.79 -15.20
N PRO A 502 -12.61 -9.78 -15.79
CA PRO A 502 -13.52 -10.94 -15.82
C PRO A 502 -12.88 -12.25 -16.33
N ASN A 503 -12.03 -12.17 -17.36
CA ASN A 503 -11.29 -13.34 -17.89
C ASN A 503 -10.36 -14.02 -16.88
N ARG A 504 -9.92 -13.30 -15.84
CA ARG A 504 -9.06 -13.83 -14.75
C ARG A 504 -9.88 -14.26 -13.53
N LEU A 505 -11.18 -13.99 -13.54
CA LEU A 505 -12.10 -14.29 -12.45
C LEU A 505 -12.91 -15.57 -12.67
N ARG A 506 -12.86 -16.13 -13.88
CA ARG A 506 -13.56 -17.38 -14.25
C ARG A 506 -12.78 -18.63 -13.83
N ASP A 507 -11.45 -18.61 -13.92
CA ASP A 507 -10.59 -19.73 -13.55
C ASP A 507 -9.30 -19.24 -12.88
N ALA A 508 -8.97 -19.84 -11.75
CA ALA A 508 -7.84 -19.49 -10.91
C ALA A 508 -6.48 -19.66 -11.61
N VAL A 509 -6.36 -20.63 -12.53
CA VAL A 509 -5.14 -20.85 -13.30
C VAL A 509 -4.83 -19.67 -14.23
N ASP A 510 -5.86 -18.99 -14.75
CA ASP A 510 -5.67 -17.77 -15.54
C ASP A 510 -5.12 -16.63 -14.67
N ARG A 511 -5.47 -16.58 -13.38
CA ARG A 511 -4.93 -15.61 -12.42
C ARG A 511 -3.50 -15.96 -11.98
N ASP A 512 -3.17 -17.24 -11.79
CA ASP A 512 -1.78 -17.68 -11.56
C ASP A 512 -0.87 -17.26 -12.72
N CYS A 513 -1.32 -17.44 -13.96
CA CYS A 513 -0.59 -17.00 -15.15
C CYS A 513 -0.35 -15.48 -15.18
N LEU A 514 -1.30 -14.68 -14.69
CA LEU A 514 -1.10 -13.25 -14.51
C LEU A 514 -0.02 -12.97 -13.45
N PHE A 515 -0.09 -13.59 -12.28
CA PHE A 515 0.90 -13.35 -11.22
C PHE A 515 2.31 -13.87 -11.55
N ASP A 516 2.43 -14.78 -12.51
CA ASP A 516 3.72 -15.15 -13.08
C ASP A 516 4.39 -14.01 -13.90
N HIS A 517 3.75 -12.85 -14.10
CA HIS A 517 4.44 -11.65 -14.61
C HIS A 517 5.53 -11.13 -13.64
N LEU A 518 5.52 -11.54 -12.37
CA LEU A 518 6.64 -11.30 -11.45
C LEU A 518 7.96 -11.92 -11.96
N TRP A 519 7.89 -12.95 -12.80
CA TRP A 519 9.06 -13.55 -13.43
C TRP A 519 9.76 -12.66 -14.44
N LEU A 520 9.09 -11.64 -14.98
CA LEU A 520 9.65 -10.76 -16.02
C LEU A 520 10.98 -10.13 -15.61
N SER A 521 11.14 -9.76 -14.34
CA SER A 521 12.38 -9.15 -13.87
C SER A 521 13.43 -10.16 -13.40
N ILE A 522 13.08 -11.45 -13.26
CA ILE A 522 13.97 -12.45 -12.65
C ILE A 522 15.26 -12.67 -13.46
N PRO A 523 15.26 -12.64 -14.80
CA PRO A 523 16.51 -12.73 -15.56
C PRO A 523 17.51 -11.63 -15.21
N GLU A 524 17.04 -10.42 -14.95
CA GLU A 524 17.87 -9.27 -14.58
C GLU A 524 18.12 -9.17 -13.06
N ARG A 525 17.23 -9.75 -12.25
CA ARG A 525 17.25 -9.70 -10.78
C ARG A 525 17.01 -11.09 -10.19
N PRO A 526 17.93 -12.05 -10.37
CA PRO A 526 17.73 -13.43 -9.96
C PRO A 526 17.58 -13.60 -8.44
N HIS A 527 18.14 -12.67 -7.65
CA HIS A 527 18.01 -12.62 -6.19
C HIS A 527 16.56 -12.43 -5.70
N LEU A 528 15.62 -12.00 -6.55
CA LEU A 528 14.21 -11.88 -6.21
C LEU A 528 13.44 -13.21 -6.31
N LYS A 529 14.04 -14.26 -6.90
CA LYS A 529 13.37 -15.56 -7.07
C LYS A 529 12.85 -16.17 -5.74
N PRO A 530 13.59 -16.11 -4.61
CA PRO A 530 13.11 -16.62 -3.32
C PRO A 530 11.86 -15.92 -2.78
N PHE A 531 11.53 -14.72 -3.26
CA PHE A 531 10.38 -13.92 -2.81
C PHE A 531 9.08 -14.30 -3.54
N LEU A 532 9.18 -14.89 -4.74
CA LEU A 532 8.05 -15.11 -5.66
C LEU A 532 6.87 -15.84 -5.03
N GLN A 533 7.12 -16.88 -4.23
CA GLN A 533 6.04 -17.65 -3.62
C GLN A 533 5.23 -16.81 -2.62
N THR A 534 5.92 -16.05 -1.77
CA THR A 534 5.29 -15.13 -0.82
C THR A 534 4.59 -13.98 -1.55
N GLU A 535 5.22 -13.41 -2.58
CA GLU A 535 4.63 -12.36 -3.41
C GLU A 535 3.31 -12.82 -4.04
N GLN A 536 3.31 -13.99 -4.69
CA GLN A 536 2.12 -14.58 -5.30
C GLN A 536 1.03 -14.88 -4.27
N THR A 537 1.40 -15.32 -3.07
CA THR A 537 0.45 -15.63 -2.00
C THR A 537 -0.28 -14.38 -1.51
N ALA A 538 0.44 -13.27 -1.29
CA ALA A 538 -0.17 -11.99 -0.94
C ALA A 538 -1.05 -11.44 -2.08
N LEU A 539 -0.61 -11.53 -3.34
CA LEU A 539 -1.42 -11.11 -4.49
C LEU A 539 -2.72 -11.92 -4.64
N TRP A 540 -2.69 -13.21 -4.30
CA TRP A 540 -3.88 -14.06 -4.23
C TRP A 540 -4.88 -13.60 -3.17
N GLN A 541 -4.38 -13.09 -2.04
CA GLN A 541 -5.17 -12.48 -0.96
C GLN A 541 -5.63 -11.05 -1.29
N GLY A 542 -5.15 -10.47 -2.41
CA GLY A 542 -5.50 -9.11 -2.80
C GLY A 542 -4.67 -8.04 -2.08
N ASP A 543 -3.49 -8.42 -1.59
CA ASP A 543 -2.60 -7.60 -0.77
C ASP A 543 -1.27 -7.32 -1.46
N ILE A 544 -0.63 -6.24 -1.04
CA ILE A 544 0.75 -5.94 -1.38
C ILE A 544 1.65 -6.81 -0.49
N PRO A 545 2.64 -7.53 -1.04
CA PRO A 545 3.59 -8.31 -0.24
C PRO A 545 4.35 -7.43 0.75
N TRP A 546 4.54 -7.93 1.96
CA TRP A 546 5.35 -7.28 3.00
C TRP A 546 6.43 -8.23 3.50
N PHE A 547 7.62 -7.67 3.70
CA PHE A 547 8.79 -8.37 4.19
C PHE A 547 9.45 -7.56 5.30
N GLY A 548 9.96 -8.23 6.32
CA GLY A 548 10.61 -7.61 7.48
C GLY A 548 12.01 -8.12 7.73
N THR A 549 12.84 -7.28 8.35
CA THR A 549 14.10 -7.66 8.98
C THR A 549 14.37 -6.79 10.21
N THR A 550 15.45 -7.05 10.96
CA THR A 550 16.04 -6.07 11.89
C THR A 550 17.39 -5.64 11.37
N PRO A 551 17.88 -4.41 11.69
CA PRO A 551 19.13 -3.94 11.10
C PRO A 551 20.35 -4.84 11.35
N ARG A 552 20.44 -5.48 12.52
CA ARG A 552 21.53 -6.44 12.80
C ARG A 552 21.34 -7.81 12.15
N SER A 553 20.13 -8.17 11.77
CA SER A 553 19.85 -9.47 11.16
C SER A 553 20.25 -9.51 9.69
N GLN A 554 20.54 -10.72 9.21
CA GLN A 554 20.67 -11.03 7.79
C GLN A 554 19.47 -11.84 7.26
N THR A 555 18.54 -12.20 8.14
CA THR A 555 17.34 -12.96 7.77
C THR A 555 16.20 -12.03 7.39
N ILE A 556 15.37 -12.47 6.45
CA ILE A 556 14.14 -11.78 6.05
C ILE A 556 12.96 -12.70 6.37
N TRP A 557 11.88 -12.14 6.89
CA TRP A 557 10.62 -12.84 7.11
C TRP A 557 9.46 -12.18 6.36
N ASP A 558 8.38 -12.95 6.14
CA ASP A 558 7.15 -12.45 5.53
C ASP A 558 6.17 -11.86 6.57
N ALA A 559 5.01 -11.38 6.11
CA ALA A 559 3.98 -10.82 6.99
C ALA A 559 3.43 -11.79 8.06
N ASN A 560 3.66 -13.10 7.92
CA ASN A 560 3.26 -14.12 8.90
C ASN A 560 4.41 -14.50 9.85
N GLY A 561 5.58 -13.88 9.72
CA GLY A 561 6.78 -14.20 10.49
C GLY A 561 7.54 -15.42 9.98
N GLN A 562 7.22 -15.94 8.79
CA GLN A 562 7.95 -17.05 8.19
C GLN A 562 9.23 -16.55 7.54
N THR A 563 10.38 -17.11 7.94
CA THR A 563 11.68 -16.81 7.34
C THR A 563 11.73 -17.26 5.88
N LEU A 564 12.20 -16.38 5.00
CA LEU A 564 12.43 -16.68 3.59
C LEU A 564 13.72 -17.50 3.40
N PRO A 565 13.81 -18.34 2.37
CA PRO A 565 15.04 -19.01 1.97
C PRO A 565 15.98 -18.02 1.23
N PHE A 566 16.30 -16.92 1.90
CA PHE A 566 17.16 -15.84 1.42
C PHE A 566 17.90 -15.23 2.60
N GLU A 567 19.19 -14.98 2.42
CA GLU A 567 20.05 -14.36 3.42
C GLU A 567 20.71 -13.13 2.81
N LEU A 568 20.63 -12.01 3.52
CA LEU A 568 21.29 -10.78 3.16
C LEU A 568 22.80 -10.98 3.25
N ALA A 569 23.52 -10.60 2.19
CA ALA A 569 24.97 -10.71 2.17
C ALA A 569 25.64 -9.81 3.23
N GLN A 570 25.01 -8.68 3.56
CA GLN A 570 25.39 -7.76 4.62
C GLN A 570 24.13 -7.33 5.37
N SER A 571 24.23 -7.21 6.70
CA SER A 571 23.12 -6.64 7.48
C SER A 571 22.99 -5.15 7.19
N SER A 572 21.79 -4.57 7.35
CA SER A 572 21.66 -3.14 7.09
C SER A 572 22.36 -2.28 8.16
N TRP A 573 22.62 -2.83 9.34
CA TRP A 573 23.44 -2.19 10.35
C TRP A 573 24.88 -1.97 9.88
N GLN A 574 25.48 -2.94 9.16
CA GLN A 574 26.80 -2.76 8.56
C GLN A 574 26.84 -1.60 7.56
N ARG A 575 25.73 -1.31 6.88
CA ARG A 575 25.63 -0.14 5.99
C ARG A 575 25.59 1.16 6.78
N VAL A 576 24.88 1.19 7.91
CA VAL A 576 24.88 2.35 8.81
C VAL A 576 26.29 2.59 9.39
N GLU A 577 27.01 1.52 9.74
CA GLU A 577 28.41 1.60 10.17
C GLU A 577 29.29 2.25 9.10
N LEU A 578 29.21 1.76 7.86
CA LEU A 578 29.92 2.34 6.71
C LEU A 578 29.53 3.81 6.45
N ALA A 579 28.24 4.15 6.58
CA ALA A 579 27.77 5.52 6.40
C ALA A 579 28.35 6.47 7.46
N VAL A 580 28.42 6.03 8.72
CA VAL A 580 29.07 6.81 9.80
C VAL A 580 30.57 6.91 9.56
N GLU A 581 31.23 5.83 9.14
CA GLU A 581 32.65 5.84 8.81
C GLU A 581 32.99 6.80 7.66
N ARG A 582 32.10 6.92 6.67
CA ARG A 582 32.25 7.84 5.53
C ARG A 582 32.16 9.31 5.90
N LEU A 583 31.53 9.66 7.03
CA LEU A 583 31.35 11.05 7.46
C LEU A 583 32.68 11.80 7.46
N SER A 584 32.77 12.79 6.58
CA SER A 584 33.88 13.69 6.38
C SER A 584 33.40 15.02 5.78
N LEU A 585 34.27 16.04 5.77
CA LEU A 585 33.97 17.31 5.12
C LEU A 585 33.84 17.16 3.60
N ASP A 586 34.63 16.27 2.99
CA ASP A 586 34.57 16.00 1.55
C ASP A 586 33.27 15.28 1.17
N ASP A 587 32.83 14.28 1.96
CA ASP A 587 31.52 13.65 1.76
C ASP A 587 30.39 14.68 1.94
N CYS A 588 30.45 15.55 2.95
CA CYS A 588 29.47 16.63 3.12
C CYS A 588 29.35 17.50 1.86
N ALA A 589 30.48 17.90 1.28
CA ALA A 589 30.51 18.69 0.05
C ALA A 589 29.92 17.92 -1.14
N SER A 590 30.21 16.62 -1.26
CA SER A 590 29.63 15.74 -2.28
C SER A 590 28.11 15.64 -2.17
N GLN A 591 27.59 15.38 -0.96
CA GLN A 591 26.14 15.30 -0.73
C GLN A 591 25.43 16.64 -1.03
N ILE A 592 26.06 17.76 -0.69
CA ILE A 592 25.54 19.09 -1.03
C ILE A 592 25.51 19.32 -2.54
N ALA A 593 26.50 18.81 -3.29
CA ALA A 593 26.48 18.88 -4.75
C ALA A 593 25.28 18.12 -5.33
N GLN A 594 24.93 16.96 -4.77
CA GLN A 594 23.73 16.21 -5.17
C GLN A 594 22.44 16.96 -4.82
N ILE A 595 22.35 17.57 -3.63
CA ILE A 595 21.21 18.42 -3.27
C ILE A 595 21.03 19.52 -4.31
N ARG A 596 22.10 20.27 -4.63
CA ARG A 596 22.05 21.33 -5.66
C ARG A 596 21.65 20.79 -7.03
N HIS A 597 22.15 19.60 -7.40
CA HIS A 597 21.79 18.95 -8.66
C HIS A 597 20.29 18.65 -8.73
N ALA A 598 19.72 18.04 -7.67
CA ALA A 598 18.30 17.70 -7.60
C ALA A 598 17.38 18.93 -7.73
N PHE A 599 17.75 20.06 -7.10
CA PHE A 599 17.01 21.32 -7.27
C PHE A 599 17.22 21.95 -8.66
N GLY A 600 18.42 21.84 -9.24
CA GLY A 600 18.75 22.43 -10.53
C GLY A 600 18.13 21.73 -11.75
N THR A 601 17.99 20.39 -11.71
CA THR A 601 17.45 19.61 -12.83
C THR A 601 15.93 19.59 -12.89
N ASN A 602 15.24 19.81 -11.77
CA ASN A 602 13.77 19.84 -11.70
C ASN A 602 13.18 21.24 -11.85
N ALA A 603 14.00 22.26 -12.08
CA ALA A 603 13.54 23.58 -12.51
C ALA A 603 12.93 23.47 -13.92
N SER A 604 11.60 23.33 -14.00
CA SER A 604 10.90 23.55 -15.27
C SER A 604 11.20 24.96 -15.77
N PRO A 605 11.33 25.20 -17.09
CA PRO A 605 11.42 26.55 -17.62
C PRO A 605 10.18 27.32 -17.16
N LYS A 606 10.36 28.29 -16.25
CA LYS A 606 9.27 29.16 -15.78
C LYS A 606 8.63 29.77 -17.03
N SER A 607 7.35 29.49 -17.27
CA SER A 607 6.60 30.19 -18.33
C SER A 607 6.76 31.69 -18.06
N PRO A 608 7.14 32.51 -19.06
CA PRO A 608 7.35 33.92 -18.83
C PRO A 608 6.08 34.49 -18.21
N GLN A 609 6.21 35.02 -16.99
CA GLN A 609 5.13 35.74 -16.33
C GLN A 609 4.68 36.83 -17.32
N GLN A 610 3.43 36.74 -17.77
CA GLN A 610 2.87 37.81 -18.58
C GLN A 610 2.90 39.10 -17.74
N PRO A 611 3.41 40.21 -18.32
CA PRO A 611 3.74 41.43 -17.60
C PRO A 611 2.53 42.11 -16.95
#